data_AF-A0A426UVD0-F1
#
_entry.id   AF-A0A426UVD0-F1
#
_cell.length_a   1.000
_cell.length_b   1.000
_cell.length_c   1.000
_cell.angle_alpha   90.00
_cell.angle_beta   90.00
_cell.angle_gamma   90.00
#
_symmetry.space_group_name_H-M   'P 1'
#
loop_
_entity.id
_entity.type
_entity.pdbx_description
1 polymer ?
#
loop_
_entity_poly.entity_id
_entity_poly.type
_entity_poly.pdbx_seq_one_letter_code
_entity_poly.pdbx_strand_id
1 'polypeptide(L)'
;MNADSSSVNWKKTGWLAGALAAVGGIVALLANLTTIAGWLGYGPEGEGASVAAQYVSDCEDDGYTREQCRASRDLDPSPEWTGKLYEEGGDTREPTGDPDPGGDGDGDGGTDPTEGPDPREVYVEECEEDGNPQIDCEFSWEYDPEGVWRGVLYTPYDAYIRECEAAGHTFDECDTSWQHDTSTEWTGQLAPGPTASEYDVYVQECQDYGGYTWEECDGSWYRDPNSYWTGQLY
;
A
#
# COMPACT_ATOMS: atom_id res chain seq x y z
N MET A 1 23.77 21.24 -81.31
CA MET A 1 24.37 20.60 -80.13
C MET A 1 23.92 21.39 -78.91
N ASN A 2 23.64 20.66 -77.83
CA ASN A 2 23.07 21.06 -76.53
C ASN A 2 21.54 21.12 -76.49
N ALA A 3 21.00 19.99 -76.03
CA ALA A 3 19.62 19.71 -75.71
C ALA A 3 19.32 20.16 -74.27
N ASP A 4 18.15 20.78 -74.11
CA ASP A 4 17.47 20.99 -72.84
C ASP A 4 17.07 19.65 -72.21
N SER A 5 17.40 19.46 -70.93
CA SER A 5 16.87 18.39 -70.10
C SER A 5 16.08 19.00 -68.94
N SER A 6 14.76 19.03 -69.13
CA SER A 6 13.75 19.21 -68.09
C SER A 6 13.73 17.98 -67.17
N SER A 7 14.05 18.15 -65.89
CA SER A 7 13.90 17.10 -64.88
C SER A 7 12.46 17.03 -64.37
N VAL A 8 11.93 15.80 -64.40
CA VAL A 8 10.56 15.41 -64.08
C VAL A 8 10.39 15.29 -62.56
N ASN A 9 9.16 15.59 -62.14
CA ASN A 9 8.58 15.61 -60.80
C ASN A 9 8.26 14.19 -60.30
N TRP A 10 8.90 13.72 -59.22
CA TRP A 10 8.67 12.39 -58.62
C TRP A 10 7.77 12.53 -57.39
N LYS A 11 6.46 12.64 -57.64
CA LYS A 11 5.43 12.52 -56.61
C LYS A 11 5.32 11.06 -56.13
N LYS A 12 5.13 10.92 -54.81
CA LYS A 12 4.14 10.02 -54.18
C LYS A 12 4.20 8.53 -54.55
N THR A 13 4.95 7.76 -53.78
CA THR A 13 4.65 6.34 -53.55
C THR A 13 5.33 5.89 -52.26
N GLY A 14 4.54 5.61 -51.23
CA GLY A 14 5.05 5.16 -49.94
C GLY A 14 3.99 5.13 -48.84
N TRP A 15 2.75 4.75 -49.20
CA TRP A 15 1.72 4.31 -48.27
C TRP A 15 1.42 2.86 -48.65
N LEU A 16 1.23 1.98 -47.65
CA LEU A 16 0.85 0.56 -47.72
C LEU A 16 2.01 -0.46 -47.73
N ALA A 17 2.57 -0.70 -46.54
CA ALA A 17 3.00 -2.03 -46.12
C ALA A 17 3.06 -2.07 -44.57
N GLY A 18 2.29 -2.95 -43.93
CA GLY A 18 2.48 -3.25 -42.51
C GLY A 18 1.23 -3.35 -41.62
N ALA A 19 0.07 -3.72 -42.16
CA ALA A 19 -1.04 -4.22 -41.32
C ALA A 19 -1.33 -5.66 -41.74
N LEU A 20 -1.00 -6.62 -40.86
CA LEU A 20 -1.59 -7.97 -40.70
C LEU A 20 -0.57 -8.92 -40.03
N ALA A 21 -0.49 -8.89 -38.70
CA ALA A 21 -0.19 -10.05 -37.85
C ALA A 21 -0.31 -9.64 -36.38
N ALA A 22 -1.42 -10.04 -35.73
CA ALA A 22 -1.60 -10.28 -34.29
C ALA A 22 -3.03 -9.95 -33.81
N VAL A 23 -4.05 -10.41 -34.54
CA VAL A 23 -5.38 -10.68 -33.95
C VAL A 23 -5.44 -12.19 -33.75
N GLY A 24 -4.99 -12.64 -32.58
CA GLY A 24 -4.86 -14.07 -32.27
C GLY A 24 -4.25 -14.34 -30.90
N GLY A 25 -4.53 -13.49 -29.91
CA GLY A 25 -3.98 -13.59 -28.55
C GLY A 25 -4.86 -12.95 -27.48
N ILE A 26 -6.17 -12.82 -27.72
CA ILE A 26 -7.14 -12.23 -26.78
C ILE A 26 -8.30 -13.21 -26.60
N VAL A 27 -8.05 -14.41 -26.07
CA VAL A 27 -9.06 -15.27 -25.40
C VAL A 27 -8.43 -16.17 -24.31
N ALA A 28 -7.10 -16.37 -24.28
CA ALA A 28 -6.46 -17.28 -23.32
C ALA A 28 -5.83 -16.62 -22.07
N LEU A 29 -6.18 -15.36 -21.76
CA LEU A 29 -5.65 -14.62 -20.60
C LEU A 29 -6.73 -14.18 -19.60
N LEU A 30 -7.92 -14.80 -19.66
CA LEU A 30 -8.99 -14.61 -18.66
C LEU A 30 -9.29 -15.88 -17.84
N ALA A 31 -8.53 -16.95 -18.03
CA ALA A 31 -8.71 -18.21 -17.28
C ALA A 31 -7.60 -18.47 -16.24
N ASN A 32 -6.67 -17.54 -16.04
CA ASN A 32 -5.56 -17.69 -15.08
C ASN A 32 -5.51 -16.60 -13.99
N LEU A 33 -6.58 -15.80 -13.83
CA LEU A 33 -6.69 -14.83 -12.74
C LEU A 33 -7.61 -15.28 -11.58
N THR A 34 -8.16 -16.50 -11.64
CA THR A 34 -9.01 -17.03 -10.57
C THR A 34 -8.28 -17.96 -9.59
N THR A 35 -6.98 -18.20 -9.76
CA THR A 35 -6.21 -19.10 -8.90
C THR A 35 -5.26 -18.38 -7.94
N ILE A 36 -5.40 -17.06 -7.81
CA ILE A 36 -4.86 -16.26 -6.69
C ILE A 36 -6.03 -15.56 -5.99
N ALA A 37 -7.13 -16.28 -5.82
CA ALA A 37 -8.30 -15.88 -5.04
C ALA A 37 -8.55 -16.90 -3.92
N GLY A 38 -7.46 -17.42 -3.34
CA GLY A 38 -7.49 -18.36 -2.22
C GLY A 38 -6.94 -17.78 -0.91
N TRP A 39 -6.61 -16.49 -0.86
CA TRP A 39 -6.03 -15.84 0.33
C TRP A 39 -6.55 -14.42 0.60
N LEU A 40 -7.48 -13.91 -0.21
CA LEU A 40 -8.14 -12.62 0.01
C LEU A 40 -9.62 -12.88 0.27
N GLY A 41 -9.96 -13.05 1.55
CA GLY A 41 -11.34 -12.95 2.01
C GLY A 41 -11.82 -11.51 1.82
N TYR A 42 -12.49 -11.24 0.71
CA TYR A 42 -13.28 -10.03 0.51
C TYR A 42 -14.73 -10.45 0.25
N GLY A 43 -15.56 -10.30 1.28
CA GLY A 43 -17.02 -10.23 1.16
C GLY A 43 -17.46 -8.76 1.19
N PRO A 44 -18.51 -8.35 0.46
CA PRO A 44 -18.96 -6.98 0.45
C PRO A 44 -19.82 -6.71 1.70
N GLU A 45 -19.55 -5.55 2.32
CA GLU A 45 -20.41 -4.81 3.26
C GLU A 45 -20.47 -5.33 4.71
N GLY A 46 -19.65 -4.72 5.57
CA GLY A 46 -19.84 -4.69 7.03
C GLY A 46 -18.54 -4.89 7.81
N GLU A 47 -18.03 -3.81 8.44
CA GLU A 47 -17.16 -3.82 9.63
C GLU A 47 -16.28 -5.08 9.78
N GLY A 48 -15.33 -5.25 8.87
CA GLY A 48 -14.46 -6.42 8.85
C GLY A 48 -13.37 -6.29 9.89
N ALA A 49 -13.66 -6.65 11.14
CA ALA A 49 -12.61 -7.07 12.07
C ALA A 49 -11.71 -8.09 11.34
N SER A 50 -10.38 -7.99 11.50
CA SER A 50 -9.46 -8.96 10.90
C SER A 50 -9.89 -10.38 11.30
N VAL A 51 -9.61 -11.40 10.49
CA VAL A 51 -9.93 -12.80 10.84
C VAL A 51 -9.36 -13.18 12.21
N ALA A 52 -8.20 -12.60 12.57
CA ALA A 52 -7.60 -12.72 13.89
C ALA A 52 -8.41 -12.03 14.99
N ALA A 53 -8.90 -10.81 14.73
CA ALA A 53 -9.78 -10.11 15.67
C ALA A 53 -11.12 -10.83 15.86
N GLN A 54 -11.71 -11.38 14.79
CA GLN A 54 -12.91 -12.23 14.86
C GLN A 54 -12.66 -13.49 15.70
N TYR A 55 -11.53 -14.18 15.48
CA TYR A 55 -11.13 -15.36 16.28
C TYR A 55 -11.05 -15.02 17.77
N VAL A 56 -10.36 -13.92 18.12
CA VAL A 56 -10.21 -13.51 19.53
C VAL A 56 -11.55 -13.11 20.12
N SER A 57 -12.37 -12.36 19.38
CA SER A 57 -13.71 -11.96 19.82
C SER A 57 -14.61 -13.17 20.10
N ASP A 58 -14.70 -14.11 19.15
CA ASP A 58 -15.53 -15.31 19.29
C ASP A 58 -15.04 -16.21 20.45
N CYS A 59 -13.74 -16.21 20.74
CA CYS A 59 -13.15 -16.91 21.88
C CYS A 59 -13.45 -16.23 23.23
N GLU A 60 -13.42 -14.88 23.28
CA GLU A 60 -13.82 -14.12 24.47
C GLU A 60 -15.32 -14.31 24.78
N ASP A 61 -16.17 -14.40 23.75
CA ASP A 61 -17.60 -14.71 23.87
C ASP A 61 -17.87 -16.08 24.50
N ASP A 62 -16.97 -17.04 24.31
CA ASP A 62 -17.01 -18.36 24.95
C ASP A 62 -16.48 -18.36 26.41
N GLY A 63 -16.10 -17.19 26.93
CA GLY A 63 -15.74 -16.96 28.34
C GLY A 63 -14.25 -17.12 28.64
N TYR A 64 -13.40 -17.16 27.63
CA TYR A 64 -11.95 -17.21 27.79
C TYR A 64 -11.33 -15.81 27.85
N THR A 65 -10.15 -15.67 28.47
CA THR A 65 -9.48 -14.37 28.49
C THR A 65 -8.81 -14.06 27.15
N ARG A 66 -8.69 -12.78 26.80
CA ARG A 66 -7.96 -12.32 25.60
C ARG A 66 -6.59 -12.98 25.43
N GLU A 67 -5.81 -13.05 26.51
CA GLU A 67 -4.47 -13.65 26.52
C GLU A 67 -4.52 -15.15 26.17
N GLN A 68 -5.51 -15.88 26.71
CA GLN A 68 -5.73 -17.28 26.36
C GLN A 68 -6.17 -17.44 24.90
N CYS A 69 -7.03 -16.55 24.41
CA CYS A 69 -7.50 -16.55 23.03
C CYS A 69 -6.37 -16.28 22.02
N ARG A 70 -5.47 -15.34 22.32
CA ARG A 70 -4.29 -15.05 21.49
C ARG A 70 -3.29 -16.20 21.50
N ALA A 71 -2.95 -16.73 22.68
CA ALA A 71 -2.07 -17.89 22.80
C ALA A 71 -2.64 -19.11 22.05
N SER A 72 -3.97 -19.28 22.11
CA SER A 72 -4.67 -20.34 21.40
C SER A 72 -4.69 -20.14 19.89
N ARG A 73 -4.88 -18.90 19.41
CA ARG A 73 -4.88 -18.58 17.97
C ARG A 73 -3.58 -19.01 17.31
N ASP A 74 -2.45 -18.74 17.95
CA ASP A 74 -1.13 -19.08 17.39
C ASP A 74 -0.88 -20.59 17.33
N LEU A 75 -1.67 -21.37 18.09
CA LEU A 75 -1.59 -22.82 18.18
C LEU A 75 -2.70 -23.54 17.38
N ASP A 76 -3.84 -22.89 17.16
CA ASP A 76 -4.98 -23.41 16.40
C ASP A 76 -4.67 -23.34 14.90
N PRO A 77 -4.66 -24.49 14.17
CA PRO A 77 -4.52 -24.47 12.72
C PRO A 77 -5.72 -23.87 11.98
N SER A 78 -6.85 -23.62 12.67
CA SER A 78 -8.04 -22.98 12.12
C SER A 78 -7.91 -21.45 12.09
N PRO A 79 -8.29 -20.79 10.99
CA PRO A 79 -8.37 -19.33 10.95
C PRO A 79 -9.57 -18.78 11.75
N GLU A 80 -10.60 -19.59 11.98
CA GLU A 80 -11.81 -19.21 12.73
C GLU A 80 -11.83 -19.91 14.09
N TRP A 81 -12.42 -19.27 15.10
CA TRP A 81 -12.56 -19.85 16.43
C TRP A 81 -13.37 -21.15 16.39
N THR A 82 -12.80 -22.22 16.94
CA THR A 82 -13.38 -23.57 16.86
C THR A 82 -14.14 -23.98 18.13
N GLY A 83 -14.28 -23.07 19.11
CA GLY A 83 -14.82 -23.38 20.44
C GLY A 83 -13.82 -24.12 21.34
N LYS A 84 -12.52 -24.07 21.02
CA LYS A 84 -11.50 -24.88 21.68
C LYS A 84 -10.22 -24.11 21.92
N LEU A 85 -9.77 -24.11 23.18
CA LEU A 85 -8.52 -23.48 23.56
C LEU A 85 -7.33 -24.43 23.40
N TYR A 86 -6.23 -23.89 22.90
CA TYR A 86 -4.95 -24.56 22.72
C TYR A 86 -3.92 -23.90 23.65
N GLU A 87 -3.21 -24.69 24.45
CA GLU A 87 -2.20 -24.19 25.40
C GLU A 87 -0.80 -24.71 25.06
N GLU A 88 0.21 -23.86 25.28
CA GLU A 88 1.62 -24.21 25.07
C GLU A 88 2.12 -25.10 26.23
N GLY A 89 2.09 -26.44 26.04
CA GLY A 89 2.63 -27.38 27.03
C GLY A 89 2.01 -28.78 27.06
N GLY A 90 0.94 -29.03 26.31
CA GLY A 90 0.44 -30.39 26.08
C GLY A 90 1.30 -31.10 25.02
N ASP A 91 1.74 -32.33 25.29
CA ASP A 91 2.54 -33.17 24.37
C ASP A 91 1.79 -33.56 23.06
N THR A 92 0.62 -32.97 22.86
CA THR A 92 -0.26 -33.06 21.70
C THR A 92 -1.01 -31.73 21.60
N ARG A 93 -1.24 -31.22 20.38
CA ARG A 93 -2.24 -30.17 20.07
C ARG A 93 -3.65 -30.67 20.40
N GLU A 94 -3.89 -31.06 21.64
CA GLU A 94 -5.18 -31.51 22.14
C GLU A 94 -5.83 -30.34 22.89
N PRO A 95 -7.10 -30.04 22.58
CA PRO A 95 -7.81 -28.91 23.16
C PRO A 95 -8.00 -29.12 24.67
N THR A 96 -7.80 -28.07 25.46
CA THR A 96 -7.90 -28.10 26.92
C THR A 96 -9.34 -27.91 27.41
N GLY A 97 -10.24 -28.84 27.09
CA GLY A 97 -11.56 -28.99 27.74
C GLY A 97 -12.59 -27.88 27.51
N ASP A 98 -13.87 -28.25 27.58
CA ASP A 98 -15.00 -27.31 27.54
C ASP A 98 -14.96 -26.33 28.74
N PRO A 99 -15.40 -25.07 28.58
CA PRO A 99 -15.44 -24.11 29.68
C PRO A 99 -16.38 -24.61 30.78
N ASP A 100 -15.90 -24.62 32.03
CA ASP A 100 -16.67 -24.99 33.22
C ASP A 100 -17.57 -23.78 33.62
N PRO A 101 -18.90 -23.84 33.48
CA PRO A 101 -19.79 -22.68 33.66
C PRO A 101 -20.05 -22.31 35.14
N GLY A 102 -19.11 -22.61 36.05
CA GLY A 102 -19.33 -22.69 37.50
C GLY A 102 -18.62 -21.66 38.38
N GLY A 103 -18.15 -20.54 37.85
CA GLY A 103 -17.41 -19.52 38.62
C GLY A 103 -18.25 -18.31 39.02
N ASP A 104 -19.00 -18.40 40.13
CA ASP A 104 -19.63 -17.25 40.79
C ASP A 104 -18.54 -16.32 41.39
N GLY A 105 -18.00 -15.42 40.56
CA GLY A 105 -17.03 -14.41 40.96
C GLY A 105 -17.63 -13.01 40.87
N ASP A 106 -18.18 -12.52 41.98
CA ASP A 106 -18.55 -11.10 42.17
C ASP A 106 -17.28 -10.23 42.06
N GLY A 107 -17.04 -9.67 40.88
CA GLY A 107 -15.90 -8.80 40.56
C GLY A 107 -16.36 -7.58 39.77
N ASP A 108 -16.92 -6.63 40.51
CA ASP A 108 -17.30 -5.28 40.08
C ASP A 108 -16.15 -4.56 39.36
N GLY A 109 -16.35 -4.33 38.06
CA GLY A 109 -15.39 -3.67 37.17
C GLY A 109 -15.95 -3.65 35.75
N GLY A 110 -17.14 -3.09 35.57
CA GLY A 110 -17.85 -3.05 34.30
C GLY A 110 -17.08 -2.29 33.22
N THR A 111 -16.29 -3.01 32.45
CA THR A 111 -16.17 -2.77 31.01
C THR A 111 -17.39 -3.40 30.37
N ASP A 112 -18.15 -2.63 29.60
CA ASP A 112 -19.27 -3.17 28.83
C ASP A 112 -18.71 -4.25 27.88
N PRO A 113 -19.08 -5.53 28.04
CA PRO A 113 -18.55 -6.61 27.20
C PRO A 113 -19.03 -6.53 25.75
N THR A 114 -19.83 -5.53 25.39
CA THR A 114 -20.22 -5.27 23.98
C THR A 114 -19.26 -4.35 23.23
N GLU A 115 -18.29 -3.72 23.90
CA GLU A 115 -17.22 -2.98 23.23
C GLU A 115 -16.06 -3.94 22.97
N GLY A 116 -15.96 -4.43 21.73
CA GLY A 116 -14.79 -5.17 21.27
C GLY A 116 -13.48 -4.37 21.44
N PRO A 117 -12.32 -5.01 21.19
CA PRO A 117 -11.03 -4.30 21.25
C PRO A 117 -11.07 -3.06 20.35
N ASP A 118 -10.43 -1.97 20.80
CA ASP A 118 -10.25 -0.80 19.95
C ASP A 118 -9.50 -1.22 18.67
N PRO A 119 -10.06 -1.00 17.46
CA PRO A 119 -9.45 -1.43 16.21
C PRO A 119 -8.03 -0.86 16.00
N ARG A 120 -7.76 0.34 16.52
CA ARG A 120 -6.43 0.97 16.49
C ARG A 120 -5.44 0.20 17.36
N GLU A 121 -5.86 -0.23 18.56
CA GLU A 121 -5.00 -1.01 19.44
C GLU A 121 -4.65 -2.35 18.81
N VAL A 122 -5.62 -3.03 18.18
CA VAL A 122 -5.37 -4.29 17.45
C VAL A 122 -4.38 -4.06 16.30
N TYR A 123 -4.56 -3.02 15.51
CA TYR A 123 -3.68 -2.71 14.39
C TYR A 123 -2.24 -2.46 14.83
N VAL A 124 -2.05 -1.61 15.84
CA VAL A 124 -0.72 -1.23 16.33
C VAL A 124 -0.02 -2.46 16.91
N GLU A 125 -0.75 -3.29 17.64
CA GLU A 125 -0.21 -4.53 18.20
C GLU A 125 0.21 -5.53 17.11
N GLU A 126 -0.64 -5.82 16.13
CA GLU A 126 -0.30 -6.73 15.02
C GLU A 126 0.91 -6.21 14.21
N CYS A 127 1.01 -4.89 14.04
CA CYS A 127 2.14 -4.24 13.38
C CYS A 127 3.46 -4.37 14.18
N GLU A 128 3.39 -4.24 15.52
CA GLU A 128 4.54 -4.44 16.41
C GLU A 128 4.98 -5.91 16.46
N GLU A 129 4.03 -6.86 16.42
CA GLU A 129 4.32 -8.31 16.34
C GLU A 129 5.12 -8.67 15.09
N ASP A 130 4.88 -7.98 13.96
CA ASP A 130 5.66 -8.09 12.72
C ASP A 130 7.05 -7.44 12.80
N GLY A 131 7.40 -6.87 13.95
CA GLY A 131 8.73 -6.32 14.24
C GLY A 131 8.90 -4.84 13.87
N ASN A 132 7.80 -4.14 13.58
CA ASN A 132 7.85 -2.70 13.31
C ASN A 132 7.88 -1.89 14.63
N PRO A 133 8.56 -0.74 14.67
CA PRO A 133 8.51 0.15 15.82
C PRO A 133 7.09 0.70 16.06
N GLN A 134 6.68 0.80 17.33
CA GLN A 134 5.41 1.39 17.76
C GLN A 134 5.07 2.71 17.03
N ILE A 135 6.05 3.61 16.92
CA ILE A 135 5.86 4.92 16.27
C ILE A 135 5.50 4.78 14.78
N ASP A 136 6.06 3.79 14.08
CA ASP A 136 5.77 3.56 12.67
C ASP A 136 4.37 2.93 12.53
N CYS A 137 3.98 2.06 13.47
CA CYS A 137 2.64 1.47 13.52
C CYS A 137 1.54 2.49 13.81
N GLU A 138 1.74 3.36 14.82
CA GLU A 138 0.82 4.45 15.13
C GLU A 138 0.69 5.43 13.98
N PHE A 139 1.78 5.71 13.28
CA PHE A 139 1.78 6.60 12.12
C PHE A 139 1.08 5.94 10.93
N SER A 140 1.37 4.67 10.65
CA SER A 140 0.72 3.89 9.59
C SER A 140 -0.79 3.83 9.74
N TRP A 141 -1.29 3.66 10.98
CA TRP A 141 -2.73 3.68 11.27
C TRP A 141 -3.43 4.94 10.74
N GLU A 142 -2.80 6.11 10.83
CA GLU A 142 -3.41 7.38 10.39
C GLU A 142 -3.60 7.46 8.87
N TYR A 143 -2.86 6.67 8.10
CA TYR A 143 -2.86 6.67 6.63
C TYR A 143 -3.47 5.40 6.01
N ASP A 144 -3.72 4.38 6.82
CA ASP A 144 -4.39 3.15 6.43
C ASP A 144 -5.90 3.43 6.22
N PRO A 145 -6.43 3.22 5.01
CA PRO A 145 -7.80 3.58 4.70
C PRO A 145 -8.81 2.57 5.27
N GLU A 146 -8.34 1.38 5.64
CA GLU A 146 -9.17 0.27 6.09
C GLU A 146 -9.03 0.02 7.58
N GLY A 147 -7.99 0.56 8.23
CA GLY A 147 -7.78 0.38 9.66
C GLY A 147 -7.58 -1.10 10.02
N VAL A 148 -6.94 -1.87 9.14
CA VAL A 148 -6.66 -3.29 9.34
C VAL A 148 -5.22 -3.56 8.93
N TRP A 149 -4.41 -4.10 9.84
CA TRP A 149 -3.01 -4.37 9.55
C TRP A 149 -2.90 -5.48 8.49
N ARG A 150 -2.10 -5.23 7.45
CA ARG A 150 -1.90 -6.15 6.32
C ARG A 150 -0.43 -6.47 6.06
N GLY A 151 0.43 -6.21 7.04
CA GLY A 151 1.88 -6.38 6.89
C GLY A 151 2.56 -5.27 6.08
N VAL A 152 1.90 -4.11 5.91
CA VAL A 152 2.43 -2.97 5.12
C VAL A 152 2.26 -1.70 5.92
N LEU A 153 3.36 -0.97 6.13
CA LEU A 153 3.34 0.38 6.69
C LEU A 153 2.87 1.37 5.62
N TYR A 154 1.90 2.20 5.96
CA TYR A 154 1.47 3.32 5.15
C TYR A 154 2.19 4.59 5.60
N THR A 155 2.71 5.33 4.62
CA THR A 155 3.31 6.64 4.82
C THR A 155 2.44 7.74 4.21
N PRO A 156 2.68 9.03 4.52
CA PRO A 156 2.06 10.16 3.84
C PRO A 156 2.21 10.09 2.32
N TYR A 157 3.34 9.55 1.83
CA TYR A 157 3.54 9.31 0.41
C TYR A 157 2.51 8.32 -0.15
N ASP A 158 2.30 7.19 0.52
CA ASP A 158 1.34 6.17 0.07
C ASP A 158 -0.10 6.71 0.07
N ALA A 159 -0.47 7.50 1.09
CA ALA A 159 -1.75 8.17 1.15
C ALA A 159 -1.90 9.18 0.00
N TYR A 160 -0.89 10.01 -0.24
CA TYR A 160 -0.89 11.00 -1.32
C TYR A 160 -1.03 10.36 -2.70
N ILE A 161 -0.20 9.35 -3.01
CA ILE A 161 -0.23 8.65 -4.30
C ILE A 161 -1.61 8.03 -4.52
N ARG A 162 -2.15 7.35 -3.51
CA ARG A 162 -3.49 6.73 -3.58
C ARG A 162 -4.59 7.76 -3.88
N GLU A 163 -4.59 8.89 -3.17
CA GLU A 163 -5.60 9.94 -3.36
C GLU A 163 -5.47 10.62 -4.74
N CYS A 164 -4.24 10.84 -5.19
CA CYS A 164 -3.94 11.39 -6.51
C CYS A 164 -4.39 10.44 -7.65
N GLU A 165 -4.09 9.14 -7.55
CA GLU A 165 -4.56 8.14 -8.52
C GLU A 165 -6.08 7.98 -8.49
N ALA A 166 -6.71 8.05 -7.32
CA ALA A 166 -8.16 8.04 -7.18
C ALA A 166 -8.83 9.27 -7.82
N ALA A 167 -8.11 10.40 -7.91
CA ALA A 167 -8.53 11.59 -8.66
C ALA A 167 -8.37 11.43 -10.19
N GLY A 168 -7.79 10.32 -10.65
CA GLY A 168 -7.67 9.95 -12.07
C GLY A 168 -6.32 10.28 -12.71
N HIS A 169 -5.30 10.59 -11.90
CA HIS A 169 -3.93 10.81 -12.36
C HIS A 169 -3.15 9.50 -12.45
N THR A 170 -2.06 9.49 -13.21
CA THR A 170 -1.16 8.34 -13.25
C THR A 170 -0.18 8.35 -12.07
N PHE A 171 0.34 7.17 -11.70
CA PHE A 171 1.41 7.06 -10.71
C PHE A 171 2.55 8.06 -10.96
N ASP A 172 3.05 8.16 -12.20
CA ASP A 172 4.16 9.07 -12.55
C ASP A 172 3.79 10.56 -12.34
N GLU A 173 2.54 10.94 -12.63
CA GLU A 173 2.04 12.29 -12.36
C GLU A 173 1.96 12.55 -10.85
N CYS A 174 1.49 11.56 -10.09
CA CYS A 174 1.36 11.64 -8.64
C CYS A 174 2.71 11.67 -7.93
N ASP A 175 3.67 10.85 -8.36
CA ASP A 175 5.03 10.81 -7.82
C ASP A 175 5.77 12.11 -8.11
N THR A 176 5.66 12.62 -9.34
CA THR A 176 6.19 13.94 -9.69
C THR A 176 5.53 15.02 -8.84
N SER A 177 4.20 14.98 -8.70
CA SER A 177 3.47 15.96 -7.89
C SER A 177 3.90 15.93 -6.43
N TRP A 178 4.02 14.75 -5.82
CA TRP A 178 4.49 14.59 -4.44
C TRP A 178 5.84 15.26 -4.21
N GLN A 179 6.77 15.06 -5.14
CA GLN A 179 8.11 15.66 -5.07
C GLN A 179 8.10 17.19 -5.14
N HIS A 180 7.01 17.79 -5.62
CA HIS A 180 6.84 19.24 -5.73
C HIS A 180 5.80 19.81 -4.75
N ASP A 181 5.05 18.96 -4.06
CA ASP A 181 3.99 19.36 -3.15
C ASP A 181 4.51 19.48 -1.72
N THR A 182 4.55 20.72 -1.23
CA THR A 182 5.00 21.01 0.14
C THR A 182 4.00 20.59 1.22
N SER A 183 2.76 20.24 0.85
CA SER A 183 1.67 20.07 1.81
C SER A 183 1.59 18.67 2.45
N THR A 184 2.40 17.70 2.00
CA THR A 184 2.42 16.29 2.47
C THR A 184 1.08 15.54 2.43
N GLU A 185 0.01 16.21 1.98
CA GLU A 185 -1.35 15.71 1.82
C GLU A 185 -1.81 16.07 0.40
N TRP A 186 -2.68 15.26 -0.20
CA TRP A 186 -3.15 15.54 -1.55
C TRP A 186 -4.11 16.74 -1.56
N THR A 187 -3.73 17.80 -2.27
CA THR A 187 -4.51 19.05 -2.33
C THR A 187 -5.65 19.04 -3.36
N GLY A 188 -5.82 17.94 -4.08
CA GLY A 188 -6.78 17.84 -5.18
C GLY A 188 -6.27 18.39 -6.52
N GLN A 189 -5.02 18.85 -6.58
CA GLN A 189 -4.38 19.35 -7.79
C GLN A 189 -2.94 18.84 -7.85
N LEU A 190 -2.49 18.48 -9.06
CA LEU A 190 -1.07 18.22 -9.27
C LEU A 190 -0.29 19.49 -8.94
N ALA A 191 0.70 19.36 -8.05
CA ALA A 191 1.71 20.38 -7.89
C ALA A 191 2.32 20.65 -9.27
N PRO A 192 2.51 21.94 -9.64
CA PRO A 192 3.09 22.27 -10.91
C PRO A 192 4.50 21.67 -10.97
N GLY A 193 4.65 20.59 -11.75
CA GLY A 193 5.95 20.05 -12.05
C GLY A 193 6.82 21.14 -12.70
N PRO A 194 8.14 21.00 -12.64
CA PRO A 194 9.05 21.96 -13.19
C PRO A 194 8.79 22.10 -14.68
N THR A 195 8.85 23.32 -15.20
CA THR A 195 8.92 23.44 -16.65
C THR A 195 10.23 22.78 -17.09
N ALA A 196 10.20 22.04 -18.20
CA ALA A 196 11.41 21.38 -18.72
C ALA A 196 12.60 22.36 -18.81
N SER A 197 12.33 23.63 -19.13
CA SER A 197 13.34 24.69 -19.16
C SER A 197 13.97 25.04 -17.81
N GLU A 198 13.22 24.99 -16.71
CA GLU A 198 13.77 25.34 -15.38
C GLU A 198 14.60 24.19 -14.82
N TYR A 199 14.12 22.96 -14.98
CA TYR A 199 14.86 21.75 -14.63
C TYR A 199 16.16 21.63 -15.42
N ASP A 200 16.09 21.79 -16.76
CA ASP A 200 17.28 21.73 -17.61
C ASP A 200 18.33 22.78 -17.22
N VAL A 201 17.88 24.00 -16.88
CA VAL A 201 18.77 25.07 -16.39
C VAL A 201 19.39 24.70 -15.04
N TYR A 202 18.62 24.18 -14.09
CA TYR A 202 19.17 23.77 -12.78
C TYR A 202 20.21 22.66 -12.91
N VAL A 203 19.89 21.59 -13.64
CA VAL A 203 20.80 20.46 -13.82
C VAL A 203 22.08 20.94 -14.49
N GLN A 204 21.96 21.80 -15.51
CA GLN A 204 23.12 22.40 -16.16
C GLN A 204 23.95 23.24 -15.19
N GLU A 205 23.33 24.15 -14.42
CA GLU A 205 24.04 25.00 -13.45
C GLU A 205 24.70 24.20 -12.32
N CYS A 206 24.04 23.13 -11.85
CA CYS A 206 24.56 22.21 -10.85
C CYS A 206 25.82 21.47 -11.34
N GLN A 207 25.83 21.03 -12.60
CA GLN A 207 27.00 20.42 -13.21
C GLN A 207 28.12 21.43 -13.49
N ASP A 208 27.77 22.56 -14.11
CA ASP A 208 28.73 23.57 -14.58
C ASP A 208 29.39 24.34 -13.42
N TYR A 209 28.63 24.65 -12.36
CA TYR A 209 29.11 25.45 -11.23
C TYR A 209 29.35 24.65 -9.95
N GLY A 210 28.54 23.60 -9.71
CA GLY A 210 28.72 22.70 -8.57
C GLY A 210 29.75 21.61 -8.82
N GLY A 211 29.96 21.21 -10.08
CA GLY A 211 30.84 20.11 -10.45
C GLY A 211 30.28 18.74 -10.06
N TYR A 212 28.97 18.65 -9.80
CA TYR A 212 28.28 17.42 -9.42
C TYR A 212 27.89 16.58 -10.64
N THR A 213 27.59 15.30 -10.40
CA THR A 213 27.12 14.38 -11.42
C THR A 213 25.66 14.64 -11.77
N TRP A 214 25.21 14.13 -12.94
CA TRP A 214 23.81 14.24 -13.35
C TRP A 214 22.84 13.66 -12.31
N GLU A 215 23.13 12.47 -11.77
CA GLU A 215 22.31 11.81 -10.74
C GLU A 215 22.22 12.61 -9.44
N GLU A 216 23.31 13.24 -9.02
CA GLU A 216 23.32 14.13 -7.84
C GLU A 216 22.46 15.38 -8.08
N CYS A 217 22.56 15.98 -9.27
CA CYS A 217 21.78 17.17 -9.63
C CYS A 217 20.29 16.86 -9.79
N ASP A 218 19.95 15.73 -10.41
CA ASP A 218 18.57 15.26 -10.57
C ASP A 218 17.93 15.00 -9.21
N GLY A 219 18.60 14.23 -8.34
CA GLY A 219 18.09 13.96 -6.99
C GLY A 219 17.95 15.21 -6.11
N SER A 220 18.89 16.15 -6.23
CA SER A 220 18.87 17.40 -5.46
C SER A 220 17.77 18.36 -5.91
N TRP A 221 17.42 18.40 -7.19
CA TRP A 221 16.38 19.29 -7.70
C TRP A 221 15.05 19.12 -6.94
N TYR A 222 14.63 17.88 -6.75
CA TYR A 222 13.36 17.55 -6.08
C TYR A 222 13.37 17.84 -4.58
N ARG A 223 14.54 18.11 -4.01
CA ARG A 223 14.73 18.43 -2.59
C ARG A 223 15.08 19.90 -2.37
N ASP A 224 15.44 20.62 -3.43
CA ASP A 224 15.80 22.03 -3.38
C ASP A 224 14.52 22.90 -3.38
N PRO A 225 14.26 23.65 -2.30
CA PRO A 225 13.03 24.44 -2.17
C PRO A 225 12.94 25.63 -3.14
N ASN A 226 14.00 25.94 -3.87
CA ASN A 226 14.08 27.20 -4.63
C ASN A 226 13.89 27.03 -6.14
N SER A 227 13.88 25.81 -6.68
CA SER A 227 13.79 25.56 -8.12
C SER A 227 14.80 26.35 -8.97
N TYR A 228 15.94 26.75 -8.39
CA TYR A 228 17.12 27.32 -9.06
C TYR A 228 18.38 26.90 -8.31
N TRP A 229 19.52 26.80 -9.00
CA TRP A 229 20.74 26.26 -8.38
C TRP A 229 21.28 27.23 -7.32
N THR A 230 21.22 26.81 -6.06
CA THR A 230 21.68 27.60 -4.91
C THR A 230 23.17 27.41 -4.60
N GLY A 231 23.83 26.46 -5.27
CA GLY A 231 25.21 26.07 -4.98
C GLY A 231 25.35 24.90 -3.99
N GLN A 232 24.24 24.28 -3.56
CA GLN A 232 24.23 23.18 -2.59
C GLN A 232 23.30 22.06 -3.06
N LEU A 233 23.70 20.81 -2.81
CA LEU A 233 22.83 19.65 -2.97
C LEU A 233 21.91 19.49 -1.74
N TYR A 234 20.69 18.99 -1.96
CA TYR A 234 19.68 18.69 -0.94
C TYR A 234 19.24 17.22 -0.95
#